data_AF-M3YM31-F1
#
_entry.id   AF-M3YM31-F1
#
_cell.length_a   1.000
_cell.length_b   1.000
_cell.length_c   1.000
_cell.angle_alpha   90.00
_cell.angle_beta   90.00
_cell.angle_gamma   90.00
#
_symmetry.space_group_name_H-M   'P 1'
#
loop_
_entity.id
_entity.type
_entity.pdbx_description
1 polymer ?
#
loop_
_entity_poly.entity_id
_entity_poly.type
_entity_poly.pdbx_seq_one_letter_code
_entity_poly.pdbx_strand_id
1 'polypeptide(L)'
;MEVSYPKTSTSLGSAFGVQLDSRKHNSHDKENKSEQGKLSPMVYIQHTITTMAAPSGLSLGQQDGRGLRYLLKEEDLETQDIYQKLLGKLQTALKEVEMCVCQIDDLLSSITYSPKLERKTPECVVPPESDNEKGERNSKRVCFNMAGDEQEDSGHDTISNRDSYSDCNSNRNSIASFTSICSSQCSSYFHSDEMDSGDELPLSVRISHDKQDKIHSCLEHLFSQVDSITNLLKGQAVIRAFEQTKYLTPGQGLQEFQQEMEPKLSCPKRLRLHIKQDPWNLPSSVRNLAQNIRKFVEEVKCRILLALLEYSDSETQLRRDMVFCQSLVATVCAFSEQLMAALNQMFDNSKDNEMDTGEASRRWLDQIANAGVLFHFQSLLSPNLTDEQAMLEDTLVALFDLEKVSFYFKPSEEEPLVANIPLTYQVEGSRQALKVYFYIDSYHFEQLPQRLKNGGGFKIHPVLFAQD
;
A
#
# COMPACT_ATOMS: atom_id res chain seq x y z
N MET A 1 18.26 32.85 -3.95
CA MET A 1 19.37 33.75 -4.34
C MET A 1 19.95 33.24 -5.64
N GLU A 2 19.88 34.03 -6.70
CA GLU A 2 20.52 33.72 -7.98
C GLU A 2 21.83 34.50 -8.08
N VAL A 3 22.89 33.80 -8.45
CA VAL A 3 24.24 34.34 -8.64
C VAL A 3 24.65 34.05 -10.07
N SER A 4 25.17 35.05 -10.78
CA SER A 4 25.75 34.86 -12.11
C SER A 4 27.11 35.52 -12.23
N TYR A 5 28.03 34.85 -12.91
CA TYR A 5 29.39 35.32 -13.15
C TYR A 5 29.96 34.72 -14.44
N PRO A 6 30.87 35.41 -15.14
CA PRO A 6 31.48 34.87 -16.36
C PRO A 6 32.36 33.66 -16.04
N LYS A 7 32.25 32.59 -16.83
CA LYS A 7 33.20 31.48 -16.83
C LYS A 7 34.56 32.02 -17.29
N THR A 8 35.47 32.24 -16.35
CA THR A 8 36.85 32.61 -16.66
C THR A 8 37.52 31.44 -17.36
N SER A 9 37.72 31.54 -18.67
CA SER A 9 38.42 30.53 -19.47
C SER A 9 39.92 30.55 -19.19
N THR A 10 40.34 30.07 -18.01
CA THR A 10 41.74 29.85 -17.62
C THR A 10 42.33 28.61 -18.29
N SER A 11 42.25 28.54 -19.63
CA SER A 11 43.20 27.75 -20.42
C SER A 11 44.45 28.60 -20.67
N LEU A 12 45.33 28.66 -19.66
CA LEU A 12 46.60 29.36 -19.74
C LEU A 12 47.59 28.52 -20.57
N GLY A 13 47.41 28.52 -21.90
CA GLY A 13 48.20 27.71 -22.81
C GLY A 13 48.14 28.17 -24.26
N SER A 14 49.21 28.85 -24.69
CA SER A 14 49.79 28.86 -26.06
C SER A 14 48.86 29.19 -27.26
N ALA A 15 49.15 30.12 -28.17
CA ALA A 15 50.33 30.96 -28.39
C ALA A 15 49.96 32.18 -29.26
N PHE A 16 50.93 33.06 -29.51
CA PHE A 16 50.84 34.19 -30.43
C PHE A 16 50.29 33.80 -31.82
N GLY A 17 49.07 34.25 -32.14
CA GLY A 17 48.60 34.36 -33.53
C GLY A 17 49.16 35.61 -34.17
N VAL A 18 50.33 35.52 -34.81
CA VAL A 18 50.93 36.65 -35.54
C VAL A 18 50.06 36.96 -36.77
N GLN A 19 49.44 38.14 -36.78
CA GLN A 19 48.70 38.65 -37.93
C GLN A 19 49.67 39.13 -39.01
N LEU A 20 50.13 38.20 -39.86
CA LEU A 20 50.90 38.52 -41.07
C LEU A 20 49.96 38.95 -42.19
N ASP A 21 49.93 40.25 -42.42
CA ASP A 21 49.28 40.90 -43.55
C ASP A 21 49.97 40.48 -44.86
N SER A 22 49.24 39.86 -45.79
CA SER A 22 49.75 39.50 -47.12
C SER A 22 48.69 39.75 -48.20
N ARG A 23 49.16 40.24 -49.36
CA ARG A 23 48.40 41.22 -50.16
C ARG A 23 47.90 40.63 -51.49
N LYS A 24 46.57 40.68 -51.69
CA LYS A 24 45.82 40.58 -52.97
C LYS A 24 45.86 39.24 -53.75
N HIS A 25 44.68 38.67 -53.97
CA HIS A 25 44.04 38.68 -55.30
C HIS A 25 42.51 38.48 -55.22
N ASN A 26 41.77 38.97 -56.21
CA ASN A 26 40.31 38.87 -56.32
C ASN A 26 39.83 37.48 -56.73
N SER A 27 38.73 37.00 -56.14
CA SER A 27 37.52 36.60 -56.87
C SER A 27 36.32 36.50 -55.93
N HIS A 28 35.11 36.71 -56.48
CA HIS A 28 33.85 36.49 -55.76
C HIS A 28 33.74 35.04 -55.28
N ASP A 29 33.34 34.85 -54.04
CA ASP A 29 32.37 33.80 -53.69
C ASP A 29 31.45 34.30 -52.56
N LYS A 30 30.15 34.03 -52.72
CA LYS A 30 29.15 34.29 -51.69
C LYS A 30 29.08 33.07 -50.79
N GLU A 31 29.51 33.17 -49.54
CA GLU A 31 29.09 32.19 -48.55
C GLU A 31 28.88 32.76 -47.15
N ASN A 32 27.84 32.23 -46.52
CA ASN A 32 27.22 32.70 -45.29
C ASN A 32 28.22 32.79 -44.12
N LYS A 33 28.32 33.98 -43.52
CA LYS A 33 28.62 34.11 -42.10
C LYS A 33 27.59 35.03 -41.47
N SER A 34 26.52 34.43 -40.96
CA SER A 34 25.72 35.07 -39.93
C SER A 34 26.64 35.42 -38.76
N GLU A 35 26.57 36.65 -38.28
CA GLU A 35 27.25 37.07 -37.06
C GLU A 35 26.59 36.40 -35.85
N GLN A 36 26.94 35.14 -35.59
CA GLN A 36 26.72 34.53 -34.27
C GLN A 36 27.67 35.22 -33.30
N GLY A 37 27.15 36.28 -32.68
CA GLY A 37 27.83 36.99 -31.60
C GLY A 37 28.30 35.99 -30.55
N LYS A 38 29.56 36.10 -30.14
CA LYS A 38 30.14 35.27 -29.08
C LYS A 38 29.29 35.43 -27.81
N LEU A 39 28.46 34.43 -27.51
CA LEU A 39 27.84 34.29 -26.21
C LEU A 39 28.98 34.17 -25.18
N SER A 40 29.12 35.17 -24.32
CA SER A 40 30.04 35.10 -23.20
C SER A 40 29.57 33.98 -22.27
N PRO A 41 30.36 32.92 -22.04
CA PRO A 41 29.92 31.82 -21.19
C PRO A 41 29.73 32.34 -19.76
N MET A 42 28.51 32.23 -19.24
CA MET A 42 28.16 32.57 -17.87
C MET A 42 27.92 31.30 -17.06
N VAL A 43 28.17 31.39 -15.75
CA VAL A 43 27.66 30.47 -14.75
C VAL A 43 26.39 31.07 -14.16
N TYR A 44 25.40 30.24 -13.88
CA TYR A 44 24.19 30.60 -13.13
C TYR A 44 24.04 29.61 -11.99
N ILE A 45 23.93 30.11 -10.76
CA ILE A 45 23.76 29.30 -9.54
C ILE A 45 22.57 29.85 -8.75
N GLN A 46 21.63 28.99 -8.39
CA GLN A 46 20.47 29.30 -7.56
C GLN A 46 20.59 28.55 -6.22
N HIS A 47 20.69 29.31 -5.14
CA HIS A 47 20.64 28.80 -3.77
C HIS A 47 19.30 29.14 -3.11
N THR A 48 18.68 28.14 -2.48
CA THR A 48 17.40 28.26 -1.79
C THR A 48 17.60 28.19 -0.28
N ILE A 49 16.98 29.11 0.45
CA ILE A 49 16.81 29.07 1.90
C ILE A 49 15.35 29.42 2.16
N THR A 50 14.63 28.54 2.85
CA THR A 50 13.21 28.72 3.17
C THR A 50 13.08 29.21 4.61
N THR A 51 12.58 30.42 4.79
CA THR A 51 12.27 30.98 6.11
C THR A 51 10.82 30.65 6.48
N MET A 52 10.60 30.12 7.68
CA MET A 52 9.27 29.90 8.25
C MET A 52 9.25 30.33 9.73
N ALA A 53 8.08 30.70 10.24
CA ALA A 53 7.86 30.69 11.68
C ALA A 53 7.88 29.23 12.17
N ALA A 54 8.29 28.99 13.41
CA ALA A 54 8.34 27.64 13.94
C ALA A 54 6.93 27.01 14.00
N PRO A 55 6.80 25.71 13.70
CA PRO A 55 5.54 24.99 13.81
C PRO A 55 4.92 25.14 15.20
N SER A 56 3.64 25.46 15.27
CA SER A 56 2.92 25.60 16.55
C SER A 56 1.43 25.33 16.42
N GLY A 57 0.86 24.77 17.49
CA GLY A 57 -0.58 24.65 17.71
C GLY A 57 -1.09 25.49 18.88
N LEU A 58 -0.40 26.58 19.24
CA LEU A 58 -0.75 27.47 20.36
C LEU A 58 -2.20 27.99 20.27
N SER A 59 -2.77 28.09 19.06
CA SER A 59 -4.17 28.43 18.80
C SER A 59 -5.21 27.48 19.42
N LEU A 60 -4.81 26.29 19.87
CA LEU A 60 -5.70 25.30 20.50
C LEU A 60 -5.95 25.54 22.00
N GLY A 61 -5.16 26.40 22.66
CA GLY A 61 -5.51 26.94 23.97
C GLY A 61 -4.96 26.20 25.21
N GLN A 62 -3.93 25.36 25.07
CA GLN A 62 -3.29 24.71 26.22
C GLN A 62 -2.69 25.72 27.22
N GLN A 63 -3.17 25.68 28.46
CA GLN A 63 -2.84 26.66 29.51
C GLN A 63 -1.48 26.41 30.20
N ASP A 64 -0.85 25.27 29.94
CA ASP A 64 0.31 24.77 30.69
C ASP A 64 1.68 25.16 30.08
N GLY A 65 1.71 25.79 28.91
CA GLY A 65 2.95 26.26 28.25
C GLY A 65 3.93 25.16 27.82
N ARG A 66 3.48 23.91 27.71
CA ARG A 66 4.32 22.75 27.30
C ARG A 66 4.13 22.43 25.83
N GLY A 67 5.15 21.84 25.19
CA GLY A 67 5.06 21.35 23.81
C GLY A 67 4.78 19.86 23.71
N LEU A 68 4.58 19.39 22.47
CA LEU A 68 4.21 18.01 22.20
C LEU A 68 5.23 16.99 22.68
N ARG A 69 6.55 17.27 22.64
CA ARG A 69 7.57 16.32 23.11
C ARG A 69 7.50 16.04 24.63
N TYR A 70 6.93 16.95 25.42
CA TYR A 70 6.63 16.69 26.82
C TYR A 70 5.37 15.81 26.98
N LEU A 71 4.32 16.07 26.19
CA LEU A 71 3.02 15.39 26.26
C LEU A 71 3.05 13.98 25.64
N LEU A 72 3.78 13.84 24.54
CA LEU A 72 3.99 12.62 23.76
C LEU A 72 5.47 12.27 23.81
N LYS A 73 5.85 11.36 24.71
CA LYS A 73 7.24 10.91 24.81
C LYS A 73 7.63 10.09 23.58
N GLU A 74 8.91 10.13 23.25
CA GLU A 74 9.47 9.40 22.11
C GLU A 74 9.19 7.89 22.19
N GLU A 75 9.35 7.28 23.37
CA GLU A 75 9.00 5.86 23.63
C GLU A 75 7.52 5.54 23.35
N ASP A 76 6.61 6.49 23.64
CA ASP A 76 5.16 6.31 23.40
C ASP A 76 4.83 6.43 21.91
N LEU A 77 5.52 7.34 21.19
CA LEU A 77 5.42 7.47 19.74
C LEU A 77 5.92 6.21 19.02
N GLU A 78 7.09 5.69 19.40
CA GLU A 78 7.59 4.41 18.88
C GLU A 78 6.63 3.24 19.15
N THR A 79 6.02 3.23 20.35
CA THR A 79 5.06 2.20 20.74
C THR A 79 3.79 2.26 19.87
N GLN A 80 3.26 3.46 19.59
CA GLN A 80 2.15 3.67 18.66
C GLN A 80 2.50 3.18 17.25
N ASP A 81 3.69 3.49 16.74
CA ASP A 81 4.16 3.07 15.42
C ASP A 81 4.26 1.53 15.30
N ILE A 82 4.83 0.88 16.32
CA ILE A 82 4.91 -0.59 16.43
C ILE A 82 3.51 -1.22 16.40
N TYR A 83 2.56 -0.66 17.14
CA TYR A 83 1.19 -1.12 17.21
C TYR A 83 0.43 -0.95 15.89
N GLN A 84 0.52 0.20 15.24
CA GLN A 84 -0.10 0.42 13.92
C GLN A 84 0.51 -0.48 12.85
N LYS A 85 1.84 -0.70 12.87
CA LYS A 85 2.55 -1.62 11.96
C LYS A 85 2.16 -3.08 12.19
N LEU A 86 1.96 -3.50 13.45
CA LEU A 86 1.46 -4.83 13.78
C LEU A 86 0.01 -5.01 13.33
N LEU A 87 -0.86 -4.02 13.55
CA LEU A 87 -2.24 -4.02 13.10
C LEU A 87 -2.34 -4.25 11.57
N GLY A 88 -1.54 -3.50 10.80
CA GLY A 88 -1.45 -3.67 9.35
C GLY A 88 -0.97 -5.07 8.93
N LYS A 89 0.09 -5.59 9.56
CA LYS A 89 0.58 -6.95 9.30
C LYS A 89 -0.47 -8.03 9.58
N LEU A 90 -1.16 -7.94 10.72
CA LEU A 90 -2.22 -8.88 11.09
C LEU A 90 -3.41 -8.81 10.13
N GLN A 91 -3.78 -7.62 9.66
CA GLN A 91 -4.83 -7.44 8.65
C GLN A 91 -4.44 -8.06 7.30
N THR A 92 -3.20 -7.85 6.82
CA THR A 92 -2.71 -8.43 5.56
C THR A 92 -2.65 -9.95 5.63
N ALA A 93 -2.03 -10.52 6.67
CA ALA A 93 -1.91 -11.97 6.82
C ALA A 93 -3.29 -12.65 6.98
N LEU A 94 -4.25 -12.02 7.70
CA LEU A 94 -5.62 -12.52 7.79
C LEU A 94 -6.31 -12.56 6.42
N LYS A 95 -6.17 -11.51 5.60
CA LYS A 95 -6.68 -11.50 4.21
C LYS A 95 -6.05 -12.60 3.35
N GLU A 96 -4.74 -12.85 3.51
CA GLU A 96 -4.05 -13.93 2.79
C GLU A 96 -4.58 -15.31 3.19
N VAL A 97 -4.84 -15.56 4.49
CA VAL A 97 -5.54 -16.78 4.96
C VAL A 97 -6.93 -16.90 4.34
N GLU A 98 -7.72 -15.83 4.33
CA GLU A 98 -9.07 -15.82 3.76
C GLU A 98 -9.05 -16.12 2.25
N MET A 99 -8.10 -15.56 1.49
CA MET A 99 -7.90 -15.92 0.07
C MET A 99 -7.50 -17.39 -0.11
N CYS A 100 -6.67 -17.96 0.78
CA CYS A 100 -6.34 -19.39 0.72
C CYS A 100 -7.58 -20.28 0.90
N VAL A 101 -8.48 -19.90 1.82
CA VAL A 101 -9.75 -20.63 2.03
C VAL A 101 -10.61 -20.58 0.76
N CYS A 102 -10.76 -19.40 0.14
CA CYS A 102 -11.49 -19.26 -1.11
C CYS A 102 -10.89 -20.12 -2.24
N GLN A 103 -9.57 -20.10 -2.43
CA GLN A 103 -8.90 -20.93 -3.42
C GLN A 103 -9.13 -22.44 -3.20
N ILE A 104 -9.13 -22.89 -1.94
CA ILE A 104 -9.40 -24.29 -1.58
C ILE A 104 -10.87 -24.65 -1.83
N ASP A 105 -11.81 -23.80 -1.43
CA ASP A 105 -13.24 -23.99 -1.70
C ASP A 105 -13.54 -24.01 -3.21
N ASP A 106 -12.93 -23.12 -4.01
CA ASP A 106 -13.04 -23.07 -5.46
C ASP A 106 -12.47 -24.34 -6.12
N LEU A 107 -11.25 -24.76 -5.74
CA LEU A 107 -10.62 -25.98 -6.24
C LEU A 107 -11.47 -27.23 -5.94
N LEU A 108 -12.03 -27.33 -4.74
CA LEU A 108 -12.89 -28.44 -4.32
C LEU A 108 -14.26 -28.40 -5.02
N SER A 109 -14.82 -27.21 -5.28
CA SER A 109 -16.02 -27.07 -6.12
C SER A 109 -15.77 -27.54 -7.56
N SER A 110 -14.58 -27.26 -8.12
CA SER A 110 -14.19 -27.73 -9.46
C SER A 110 -14.05 -29.26 -9.56
N ILE A 111 -14.03 -29.96 -8.42
CA ILE A 111 -13.96 -31.42 -8.34
C ILE A 111 -15.37 -32.02 -8.24
N THR A 112 -16.28 -31.37 -7.52
CA THR A 112 -17.68 -31.82 -7.42
C THR A 112 -18.50 -31.49 -8.67
N TYR A 113 -18.19 -30.39 -9.37
CA TYR A 113 -18.79 -30.06 -10.65
C TYR A 113 -17.99 -30.67 -11.80
N SER A 114 -18.50 -31.78 -12.35
CA SER A 114 -18.01 -32.35 -13.62
C SER A 114 -18.04 -31.29 -14.73
N PRO A 115 -17.03 -31.23 -15.64
CA PRO A 115 -17.14 -30.37 -16.81
C PRO A 115 -18.42 -30.72 -17.58
N LYS A 116 -19.21 -29.70 -17.90
CA LYS A 116 -20.46 -29.88 -18.66
C LYS A 116 -20.12 -30.65 -19.95
N LEU A 117 -20.82 -31.76 -20.14
CA LEU A 117 -20.80 -32.54 -21.39
C LEU A 117 -20.86 -31.57 -22.57
N GLU A 118 -19.80 -31.53 -23.38
CA GLU A 118 -19.86 -30.87 -24.68
C GLU A 118 -21.02 -31.51 -25.45
N ARG A 119 -22.07 -30.74 -25.68
CA ARG A 119 -23.08 -31.12 -26.67
C ARG A 119 -22.35 -31.12 -28.01
N LYS A 120 -21.95 -32.31 -28.46
CA LYS A 120 -21.57 -32.56 -29.85
C LYS A 120 -22.58 -31.83 -30.74
N THR A 121 -22.09 -30.86 -31.51
CA THR A 121 -22.79 -30.39 -32.69
C THR A 121 -23.08 -31.60 -33.57
N PRO A 122 -24.32 -31.78 -34.07
CA PRO A 122 -24.60 -32.87 -34.99
C PRO A 122 -23.77 -32.71 -36.26
N GLU A 123 -23.31 -33.83 -36.80
CA GLU A 123 -22.45 -33.86 -37.99
C GLU A 123 -23.19 -33.26 -39.19
N CYS A 124 -22.53 -32.31 -39.86
CA CYS A 124 -23.04 -31.70 -41.09
C CYS A 124 -22.79 -32.66 -42.26
N VAL A 125 -23.86 -33.16 -42.87
CA VAL A 125 -23.79 -33.92 -44.12
C VAL A 125 -23.72 -32.95 -45.31
N VAL A 126 -22.65 -33.07 -46.07
CA VAL A 126 -22.36 -32.44 -47.39
C VAL A 126 -22.47 -33.59 -48.43
N PRO A 127 -22.64 -33.42 -49.77
CA PRO A 127 -22.72 -32.25 -50.69
C PRO A 127 -24.10 -32.18 -51.46
N PRO A 128 -24.32 -31.44 -52.60
CA PRO A 128 -23.36 -30.75 -53.50
C PRO A 128 -23.66 -29.31 -53.97
N GLU A 129 -22.55 -28.66 -54.36
CA GLU A 129 -22.32 -27.77 -55.52
C GLU A 129 -23.47 -26.91 -56.11
N SER A 130 -23.29 -25.58 -56.10
CA SER A 130 -23.11 -24.80 -57.33
C SER A 130 -22.77 -23.31 -57.07
N ASP A 131 -22.02 -22.74 -58.00
CA ASP A 131 -21.37 -21.42 -58.02
C ASP A 131 -22.24 -20.15 -57.84
N ASN A 132 -21.51 -19.05 -57.57
CA ASN A 132 -21.64 -17.66 -58.08
C ASN A 132 -22.11 -16.51 -57.17
N GLU A 133 -21.20 -15.51 -57.12
CA GLU A 133 -21.37 -14.04 -57.16
C GLU A 133 -22.39 -13.27 -56.27
N LYS A 134 -21.83 -12.29 -55.55
CA LYS A 134 -22.33 -10.91 -55.30
C LYS A 134 -23.77 -10.69 -54.78
N GLY A 135 -23.88 -10.10 -53.59
CA GLY A 135 -25.14 -9.54 -53.08
C GLY A 135 -24.96 -8.55 -51.92
N GLU A 136 -24.72 -7.28 -52.23
CA GLU A 136 -24.72 -6.17 -51.27
C GLU A 136 -26.15 -5.82 -50.81
N ARG A 137 -26.38 -5.58 -49.50
CA ARG A 137 -27.36 -4.55 -49.05
C ARG A 137 -27.29 -4.16 -47.56
N ASN A 138 -27.25 -2.85 -47.34
CA ASN A 138 -27.42 -2.16 -46.07
C ASN A 138 -28.83 -2.35 -45.47
N SER A 139 -28.96 -2.28 -44.14
CA SER A 139 -30.09 -1.59 -43.46
C SER A 139 -29.73 -1.13 -42.04
N LYS A 140 -29.63 0.20 -41.91
CA LYS A 140 -29.16 1.01 -40.77
C LYS A 140 -30.24 1.25 -39.69
N ARG A 141 -29.74 1.58 -38.48
CA ARG A 141 -30.34 2.39 -37.37
C ARG A 141 -31.35 1.69 -36.44
N VAL A 142 -31.42 1.99 -35.13
CA VAL A 142 -30.47 2.68 -34.20
C VAL A 142 -30.81 2.34 -32.73
N CYS A 143 -29.99 2.77 -31.76
CA CYS A 143 -30.24 2.70 -30.32
C CYS A 143 -30.32 4.09 -29.68
N PHE A 144 -31.06 4.23 -28.57
CA PHE A 144 -30.85 5.29 -27.57
C PHE A 144 -31.12 4.76 -26.15
N ASN A 145 -30.15 4.95 -25.25
CA ASN A 145 -30.35 4.89 -23.79
C ASN A 145 -30.83 6.27 -23.30
N MET A 146 -31.51 6.31 -22.16
CA MET A 146 -31.64 7.52 -21.36
C MET A 146 -31.74 7.16 -19.87
N ALA A 147 -31.18 8.02 -19.02
CA ALA A 147 -31.12 7.87 -17.56
C ALA A 147 -31.56 9.20 -16.89
N GLY A 148 -31.82 9.17 -15.58
CA GLY A 148 -31.89 10.37 -14.72
C GLY A 148 -33.29 10.77 -14.24
N ASP A 149 -33.67 10.23 -13.08
CA ASP A 149 -34.13 10.89 -11.84
C ASP A 149 -35.19 12.04 -11.77
N GLU A 150 -35.80 12.07 -10.57
CA GLU A 150 -36.62 13.10 -9.90
C GLU A 150 -38.10 13.34 -10.31
N GLN A 151 -39.03 12.93 -9.42
CA GLN A 151 -39.98 13.84 -8.74
C GLN A 151 -40.72 13.17 -7.55
N GLU A 152 -41.21 13.98 -6.61
CA GLU A 152 -41.78 13.61 -5.29
C GLU A 152 -43.33 13.47 -5.25
N ASP A 153 -43.83 13.06 -4.06
CA ASP A 153 -45.19 13.27 -3.51
C ASP A 153 -46.33 12.35 -4.06
N SER A 154 -47.32 11.82 -3.32
CA SER A 154 -47.79 11.98 -1.91
C SER A 154 -48.53 10.68 -1.43
N GLY A 155 -48.86 10.57 -0.12
CA GLY A 155 -50.14 9.92 0.29
C GLY A 155 -50.18 8.71 1.26
N HIS A 156 -50.16 9.00 2.57
CA HIS A 156 -50.96 8.41 3.68
C HIS A 156 -51.29 6.89 3.86
N ASP A 157 -50.81 6.37 5.00
CA ASP A 157 -51.57 5.78 6.14
C ASP A 157 -52.84 4.91 5.94
N THR A 158 -52.79 3.64 6.38
CA THR A 158 -53.40 3.14 7.66
C THR A 158 -53.69 1.62 7.68
N ILE A 159 -53.36 1.01 8.82
CA ILE A 159 -53.98 -0.14 9.54
C ILE A 159 -54.76 -1.26 8.79
N SER A 160 -54.47 -2.51 9.17
CA SER A 160 -55.51 -3.34 9.83
C SER A 160 -54.89 -4.54 10.58
N ASN A 161 -55.29 -4.71 11.84
CA ASN A 161 -54.96 -5.89 12.63
C ASN A 161 -55.84 -7.07 12.20
N ARG A 162 -55.28 -8.30 12.16
CA ARG A 162 -56.10 -9.50 12.41
C ARG A 162 -55.29 -10.68 12.95
N ASP A 163 -55.31 -10.84 14.26
CA ASP A 163 -54.99 -12.11 14.90
C ASP A 163 -56.04 -13.18 14.56
N SER A 164 -55.60 -14.42 14.38
CA SER A 164 -56.43 -15.62 14.51
C SER A 164 -55.60 -16.80 14.99
N TYR A 165 -55.62 -17.02 16.31
CA TYR A 165 -55.24 -18.28 16.93
C TYR A 165 -56.34 -19.33 16.73
N SER A 166 -55.96 -20.56 16.42
CA SER A 166 -56.50 -21.83 16.96
C SER A 166 -55.84 -22.98 16.18
N ASP A 167 -55.02 -23.83 16.80
CA ASP A 167 -55.29 -24.86 17.81
C ASP A 167 -55.82 -26.20 17.27
N CYS A 168 -54.89 -27.15 17.30
CA CYS A 168 -55.08 -28.52 17.81
C CYS A 168 -55.94 -29.55 17.04
N ASN A 169 -55.22 -30.41 16.30
CA ASN A 169 -55.00 -31.82 16.68
C ASN A 169 -56.18 -32.81 16.69
N SER A 170 -56.15 -33.79 15.78
CA SER A 170 -56.69 -35.14 16.03
C SER A 170 -55.92 -36.21 15.26
N ASN A 171 -54.94 -36.78 15.96
CA ASN A 171 -54.18 -37.99 15.63
C ASN A 171 -55.08 -39.22 15.33
N ARG A 172 -54.66 -40.08 14.37
CA ARG A 172 -55.01 -41.51 14.40
C ARG A 172 -53.95 -42.41 13.70
N ASN A 173 -52.91 -42.75 14.47
CA ASN A 173 -52.36 -44.11 14.72
C ASN A 173 -52.38 -45.19 13.61
N SER A 174 -51.43 -46.13 13.51
CA SER A 174 -50.12 -46.37 14.16
C SER A 174 -49.46 -47.62 13.55
N ILE A 175 -48.15 -47.79 13.80
CA ILE A 175 -47.33 -49.01 14.09
C ILE A 175 -45.94 -48.75 13.46
N ALA A 176 -44.98 -48.18 14.20
CA ALA A 176 -43.98 -48.85 15.06
C ALA A 176 -42.81 -49.50 14.26
N SER A 177 -41.51 -49.42 14.63
CA SER A 177 -40.86 -48.76 15.79
C SER A 177 -39.31 -48.70 15.68
N PHE A 178 -38.70 -47.68 16.31
CA PHE A 178 -37.43 -47.67 17.08
C PHE A 178 -36.01 -47.87 16.43
N THR A 179 -35.32 -46.74 16.26
CA THR A 179 -34.04 -46.31 16.91
C THR A 179 -32.84 -47.25 17.20
N SER A 180 -31.64 -46.75 16.81
CA SER A 180 -30.41 -46.54 17.63
C SER A 180 -29.65 -47.71 18.30
N ILE A 181 -28.33 -47.81 18.04
CA ILE A 181 -27.20 -47.58 18.99
C ILE A 181 -25.85 -47.97 18.31
N CYS A 182 -24.74 -47.40 18.77
CA CYS A 182 -23.39 -47.58 18.21
C CYS A 182 -22.70 -48.92 18.53
N SER A 183 -21.73 -49.28 17.67
CA SER A 183 -20.48 -50.04 17.94
C SER A 183 -20.53 -51.49 18.47
N SER A 184 -19.84 -52.41 17.79
CA SER A 184 -18.59 -53.05 18.30
C SER A 184 -18.05 -54.23 17.47
N GLN A 185 -16.71 -54.27 17.35
CA GLN A 185 -15.78 -55.43 17.45
C GLN A 185 -15.85 -56.68 16.53
N CYS A 186 -14.66 -57.26 16.32
CA CYS A 186 -14.38 -58.48 15.56
C CYS A 186 -14.67 -59.78 16.34
N SER A 187 -15.19 -60.80 15.64
CA SER A 187 -15.03 -62.25 15.89
C SER A 187 -15.70 -62.98 14.71
N SER A 188 -15.37 -64.16 14.19
CA SER A 188 -14.24 -65.08 14.22
C SER A 188 -14.74 -66.37 13.53
N TYR A 189 -13.93 -67.00 12.68
CA TYR A 189 -13.96 -68.44 12.33
C TYR A 189 -15.06 -69.03 11.39
N PHE A 190 -14.57 -69.39 10.20
CA PHE A 190 -14.79 -70.62 9.40
C PHE A 190 -15.94 -70.84 8.40
N HIS A 191 -15.47 -71.13 7.18
CA HIS A 191 -15.97 -72.02 6.11
C HIS A 191 -17.14 -71.62 5.18
N SER A 192 -16.77 -71.57 3.88
CA SER A 192 -17.54 -72.02 2.71
C SER A 192 -18.77 -71.21 2.27
N ASP A 193 -19.03 -70.98 0.97
CA ASP A 193 -18.31 -71.33 -0.28
C ASP A 193 -18.43 -70.19 -1.31
N GLU A 194 -17.76 -70.35 -2.46
CA GLU A 194 -17.80 -69.44 -3.60
C GLU A 194 -19.23 -69.11 -4.08
N MET A 195 -19.54 -67.81 -4.20
CA MET A 195 -20.41 -67.32 -5.29
C MET A 195 -19.91 -65.97 -5.79
N ASP A 196 -19.69 -65.92 -7.10
CA ASP A 196 -19.35 -64.74 -7.88
C ASP A 196 -20.54 -63.75 -7.89
N SER A 197 -20.37 -62.59 -7.28
CA SER A 197 -21.24 -61.43 -7.48
C SER A 197 -20.37 -60.18 -7.57
N GLY A 198 -20.33 -59.57 -8.75
CA GLY A 198 -19.45 -58.44 -9.06
C GLY A 198 -19.69 -57.23 -8.14
N ASP A 199 -18.80 -57.08 -7.16
CA ASP A 199 -18.78 -55.94 -6.24
C ASP A 199 -17.99 -54.78 -6.89
N GLU A 200 -18.57 -54.19 -7.96
CA GLU A 200 -18.10 -52.89 -8.47
C GLU A 200 -18.45 -51.80 -7.45
N LEU A 201 -17.57 -51.65 -6.47
CA LEU A 201 -17.51 -50.49 -5.58
C LEU A 201 -17.75 -49.22 -6.39
N PRO A 202 -18.68 -48.33 -5.96
CA PRO A 202 -19.02 -47.14 -6.72
C PRO A 202 -17.75 -46.33 -7.00
N LEU A 203 -17.47 -46.13 -8.28
CA LEU A 203 -16.23 -45.53 -8.79
C LEU A 203 -15.86 -44.29 -7.96
N SER A 204 -14.83 -44.46 -7.13
CA SER A 204 -14.25 -43.39 -6.33
C SER A 204 -14.07 -42.16 -7.20
N VAL A 205 -14.61 -41.01 -6.79
CA VAL A 205 -14.34 -39.70 -7.42
C VAL A 205 -12.87 -39.38 -7.19
N ARG A 206 -11.98 -39.95 -8.02
CA ARG A 206 -10.54 -39.77 -7.93
C ARG A 206 -10.23 -38.37 -8.41
N ILE A 207 -9.97 -37.48 -7.45
CA ILE A 207 -9.35 -36.18 -7.70
C ILE A 207 -8.12 -36.43 -8.57
N SER A 208 -8.02 -35.75 -9.72
CA SER A 208 -6.86 -35.90 -10.60
C SER A 208 -5.58 -35.46 -9.89
N HIS A 209 -4.44 -36.08 -10.24
CA HIS A 209 -3.15 -35.80 -9.59
C HIS A 209 -2.82 -34.30 -9.59
N ASP A 210 -2.98 -33.63 -10.74
CA ASP A 210 -2.84 -32.17 -10.89
C ASP A 210 -3.72 -31.34 -9.92
N LYS A 211 -4.95 -31.79 -9.63
CA LYS A 211 -5.82 -31.12 -8.65
C LYS A 211 -5.41 -31.44 -7.21
N GLN A 212 -4.89 -32.64 -6.93
CA GLN A 212 -4.32 -32.98 -5.62
C GLN A 212 -3.06 -32.14 -5.33
N ASP A 213 -2.17 -31.99 -6.31
CA ASP A 213 -0.96 -31.16 -6.21
C ASP A 213 -1.30 -29.69 -5.95
N LYS A 214 -2.32 -29.15 -6.63
CA LYS A 214 -2.83 -27.79 -6.41
C LYS A 214 -3.40 -27.60 -5.01
N ILE A 215 -4.22 -28.53 -4.52
CA ILE A 215 -4.74 -28.51 -3.14
C ILE A 215 -3.59 -28.58 -2.13
N HIS A 216 -2.59 -29.44 -2.36
CA HIS A 216 -1.41 -29.53 -1.50
C HIS A 216 -0.63 -28.21 -1.47
N SER A 217 -0.41 -27.57 -2.62
CA SER A 217 0.27 -26.28 -2.73
C SER A 217 -0.49 -25.17 -1.97
N CYS A 218 -1.81 -25.07 -2.14
CA CYS A 218 -2.64 -24.13 -1.40
C CYS A 218 -2.62 -24.38 0.12
N LEU A 219 -2.56 -25.65 0.56
CA LEU A 219 -2.48 -25.99 1.98
C LEU A 219 -1.10 -25.69 2.60
N GLU A 220 0.01 -25.91 1.89
CA GLU A 220 1.33 -25.52 2.40
C GLU A 220 1.52 -23.99 2.42
N HIS A 221 0.91 -23.25 1.48
CA HIS A 221 0.81 -21.80 1.58
C HIS A 221 -0.04 -21.39 2.80
N LEU A 222 -1.22 -22.00 3.01
CA LEU A 222 -2.04 -21.76 4.19
C LEU A 222 -1.27 -22.03 5.48
N PHE A 223 -0.53 -23.14 5.60
CA PHE A 223 0.29 -23.43 6.79
C PHE A 223 1.36 -22.37 7.02
N SER A 224 2.05 -21.93 5.96
CA SER A 224 3.03 -20.83 6.03
C SER A 224 2.40 -19.54 6.57
N GLN A 225 1.16 -19.24 6.17
CA GLN A 225 0.40 -18.10 6.68
C GLN A 225 -0.07 -18.27 8.13
N VAL A 226 -0.49 -19.48 8.53
CA VAL A 226 -0.83 -19.77 9.94
C VAL A 226 0.39 -19.63 10.84
N ASP A 227 1.56 -20.13 10.42
CA ASP A 227 2.81 -19.97 11.16
C ASP A 227 3.24 -18.50 11.24
N SER A 228 3.13 -17.75 10.14
CA SER A 228 3.36 -16.30 10.09
C SER A 228 2.47 -15.55 11.10
N ILE A 229 1.16 -15.78 11.09
CA ILE A 229 0.21 -15.18 12.05
C ILE A 229 0.54 -15.64 13.48
N THR A 230 0.80 -16.92 13.71
CA THR A 230 1.12 -17.44 15.06
C THR A 230 2.37 -16.75 15.63
N ASN A 231 3.38 -16.49 14.81
CA ASN A 231 4.56 -15.73 15.20
C ASN A 231 4.26 -14.25 15.50
N LEU A 232 3.35 -13.61 14.74
CA LEU A 232 2.88 -12.25 15.05
C LEU A 232 2.09 -12.20 16.37
N LEU A 233 1.18 -13.16 16.61
CA LEU A 233 0.37 -13.26 17.83
C LEU A 233 1.21 -13.55 19.08
N LYS A 234 2.39 -14.18 18.92
CA LYS A 234 3.38 -14.41 20.00
C LYS A 234 4.43 -13.29 20.13
N GLY A 235 4.35 -12.23 19.32
CA GLY A 235 5.35 -11.17 19.28
C GLY A 235 5.34 -10.26 20.52
N GLN A 236 6.49 -9.65 20.84
CA GLN A 236 6.67 -8.77 22.01
C GLN A 236 5.67 -7.61 22.07
N ALA A 237 5.27 -7.06 20.92
CA ALA A 237 4.24 -6.02 20.87
C ALA A 237 2.85 -6.50 21.32
N VAL A 238 2.51 -7.79 21.10
CA VAL A 238 1.27 -8.36 21.63
C VAL A 238 1.37 -8.53 23.15
N ILE A 239 2.51 -9.02 23.64
CA ILE A 239 2.78 -9.15 25.09
C ILE A 239 2.57 -7.81 25.79
N ARG A 240 3.22 -6.74 25.28
CA ARG A 240 3.09 -5.38 25.81
C ARG A 240 1.66 -4.84 25.76
N ALA A 241 0.91 -5.08 24.68
CA ALA A 241 -0.48 -4.66 24.55
C ALA A 241 -1.40 -5.38 25.56
N PHE A 242 -1.17 -6.67 25.84
CA PHE A 242 -1.88 -7.41 26.90
C PHE A 242 -1.51 -6.92 28.32
N GLU A 243 -0.26 -6.49 28.53
CA GLU A 243 0.19 -5.95 29.82
C GLU A 243 -0.42 -4.56 30.10
N GLN A 244 -0.41 -3.65 29.11
CA GLN A 244 -1.07 -2.33 29.20
C GLN A 244 -2.58 -2.50 29.46
N THR A 245 -3.26 -3.29 28.62
CA THR A 245 -4.73 -3.45 28.69
C THR A 245 -5.24 -4.39 29.79
N LYS A 246 -4.35 -4.91 30.65
CA LYS A 246 -4.66 -5.92 31.67
C LYS A 246 -5.80 -5.51 32.60
N TYR A 247 -5.88 -4.23 32.97
CA TYR A 247 -6.91 -3.70 33.87
C TYR A 247 -8.27 -3.49 33.18
N LEU A 248 -8.27 -3.30 31.86
CA LEU A 248 -9.48 -3.10 31.05
C LEU A 248 -10.21 -4.42 30.71
N THR A 249 -9.54 -5.55 30.90
CA THR A 249 -9.99 -6.88 30.45
C THR A 249 -9.72 -7.98 31.51
N PRO A 250 -10.34 -7.88 32.69
CA PRO A 250 -10.14 -8.85 33.76
C PRO A 250 -10.63 -10.25 33.36
N GLY A 251 -9.80 -11.28 33.56
CA GLY A 251 -10.13 -12.68 33.25
C GLY A 251 -9.85 -13.12 31.81
N GLN A 252 -9.09 -12.33 31.04
CA GLN A 252 -8.48 -12.75 29.78
C GLN A 252 -7.00 -12.33 29.76
N GLY A 253 -6.16 -13.06 30.48
CA GLY A 253 -4.71 -12.85 30.51
C GLY A 253 -4.01 -13.37 29.26
N LEU A 254 -2.82 -12.83 28.97
CA LEU A 254 -1.93 -13.32 27.89
C LEU A 254 -1.70 -14.84 27.96
N GLN A 255 -1.56 -15.38 29.17
CA GLN A 255 -1.33 -16.81 29.39
C GLN A 255 -2.55 -17.66 29.00
N GLU A 256 -3.76 -17.19 29.31
CA GLU A 256 -5.02 -17.87 28.96
C GLU A 256 -5.24 -17.82 27.44
N PHE A 257 -5.01 -16.66 26.83
CA PHE A 257 -5.02 -16.47 25.37
C PHE A 257 -4.06 -17.43 24.66
N GLN A 258 -2.81 -17.52 25.11
CA GLN A 258 -1.82 -18.44 24.54
C GLN A 258 -2.22 -19.91 24.68
N GLN A 259 -2.77 -20.31 25.85
CA GLN A 259 -3.26 -21.67 26.09
C GLN A 259 -4.47 -22.03 25.22
N GLU A 260 -5.39 -21.09 24.94
CA GLU A 260 -6.51 -21.32 24.02
C GLU A 260 -6.04 -21.41 22.56
N MET A 261 -5.03 -20.61 22.19
CA MET A 261 -4.55 -20.44 20.82
C MET A 261 -3.77 -21.66 20.30
N GLU A 262 -2.78 -22.16 21.05
CA GLU A 262 -1.88 -23.23 20.57
C GLU A 262 -2.60 -24.49 20.03
N PRO A 263 -3.54 -25.12 20.76
CA PRO A 263 -4.20 -26.34 20.26
C PRO A 263 -5.12 -26.08 19.06
N LYS A 264 -5.62 -24.85 18.90
CA LYS A 264 -6.53 -24.49 17.79
C LYS A 264 -5.79 -24.11 16.51
N LEU A 265 -4.57 -23.55 16.62
CA LEU A 265 -3.73 -23.21 15.48
C LEU A 265 -2.79 -24.36 15.06
N SER A 266 -2.53 -25.35 15.92
CA SER A 266 -1.75 -26.58 15.61
C SER A 266 -2.48 -27.55 14.65
N CYS A 267 -2.89 -27.05 13.48
CA CYS A 267 -3.71 -27.76 12.51
C CYS A 267 -2.96 -28.59 11.41
N PRO A 268 -1.66 -28.38 11.06
CA PRO A 268 -1.03 -29.09 9.94
C PRO A 268 -1.11 -30.63 10.04
N LYS A 269 -0.94 -31.18 11.24
CA LYS A 269 -1.04 -32.64 11.49
C LYS A 269 -2.45 -33.17 11.21
N ARG A 270 -3.50 -32.42 11.57
CA ARG A 270 -4.90 -32.82 11.38
C ARG A 270 -5.32 -32.66 9.91
N LEU A 271 -5.00 -31.53 9.28
CA LEU A 271 -5.36 -31.30 7.88
C LEU A 271 -4.64 -32.27 6.92
N ARG A 272 -3.37 -32.61 7.17
CA ARG A 272 -2.66 -33.64 6.39
C ARG A 272 -3.23 -35.06 6.56
N LEU A 273 -3.97 -35.35 7.64
CA LEU A 273 -4.71 -36.62 7.79
C LEU A 273 -5.99 -36.61 6.94
N HIS A 274 -6.72 -35.49 6.90
CA HIS A 274 -7.95 -35.38 6.09
C HIS A 274 -7.66 -35.61 4.60
N ILE A 275 -6.57 -35.06 4.05
CA ILE A 275 -6.15 -35.31 2.66
C ILE A 275 -6.00 -36.82 2.36
N LYS A 276 -5.53 -37.62 3.34
CA LYS A 276 -5.23 -39.05 3.17
C LYS A 276 -6.42 -39.97 3.46
N GLN A 277 -7.37 -39.54 4.29
CA GLN A 277 -8.43 -40.40 4.83
C GLN A 277 -9.83 -39.98 4.38
N ASP A 278 -10.10 -38.67 4.32
CA ASP A 278 -11.39 -38.13 3.87
C ASP A 278 -11.25 -36.67 3.39
N PRO A 279 -11.07 -36.45 2.06
CA PRO A 279 -10.92 -35.11 1.51
C PRO A 279 -12.22 -34.28 1.58
N TRP A 280 -13.39 -34.89 1.79
CA TRP A 280 -14.66 -34.18 1.87
C TRP A 280 -14.82 -33.41 3.19
N ASN A 281 -14.07 -33.79 4.23
CA ASN A 281 -13.95 -33.06 5.49
C ASN A 281 -12.86 -31.99 5.48
N LEU A 282 -12.22 -31.71 4.34
CA LEU A 282 -11.21 -30.65 4.20
C LEU A 282 -11.80 -29.22 4.24
N PRO A 283 -12.88 -28.86 3.50
CA PRO A 283 -13.44 -27.50 3.51
C PRO A 283 -13.87 -27.04 4.89
N SER A 284 -14.60 -27.88 5.62
CA SER A 284 -15.08 -27.60 6.98
C SER A 284 -13.94 -27.36 7.95
N SER A 285 -12.87 -28.15 7.84
CA SER A 285 -11.68 -28.06 8.69
C SER A 285 -10.85 -26.81 8.40
N VAL A 286 -10.69 -26.44 7.12
CA VAL A 286 -10.02 -25.21 6.69
C VAL A 286 -10.81 -23.96 7.09
N ARG A 287 -12.14 -23.97 6.91
CA ARG A 287 -13.01 -22.85 7.32
C ARG A 287 -13.02 -22.66 8.84
N ASN A 288 -13.08 -23.74 9.62
CA ASN A 288 -12.96 -23.68 11.08
C ASN A 288 -11.58 -23.13 11.51
N LEU A 289 -10.49 -23.53 10.85
CA LEU A 289 -9.16 -22.97 11.13
C LEU A 289 -9.13 -21.44 10.88
N ALA A 290 -9.63 -20.98 9.73
CA ALA A 290 -9.70 -19.55 9.42
C ALA A 290 -10.59 -18.76 10.40
N GLN A 291 -11.71 -19.34 10.86
CA GLN A 291 -12.56 -18.75 11.90
C GLN A 291 -11.84 -18.61 13.25
N ASN A 292 -11.06 -19.62 13.67
CA ASN A 292 -10.25 -19.53 14.88
C ASN A 292 -9.13 -18.49 14.74
N ILE A 293 -8.43 -18.45 13.60
CA ILE A 293 -7.43 -17.43 13.28
C ILE A 293 -8.05 -16.03 13.38
N ARG A 294 -9.21 -15.82 12.73
CA ARG A 294 -9.94 -14.55 12.80
C ARG A 294 -10.29 -14.17 14.24
N LYS A 295 -10.80 -15.10 15.07
CA LYS A 295 -11.07 -14.84 16.50
C LYS A 295 -9.83 -14.30 17.22
N PHE A 296 -8.70 -14.99 17.14
CA PHE A 296 -7.48 -14.58 17.84
C PHE A 296 -6.88 -13.28 17.30
N VAL A 297 -6.96 -13.06 15.98
CA VAL A 297 -6.52 -11.81 15.35
C VAL A 297 -7.41 -10.64 15.79
N GLU A 298 -8.75 -10.78 15.81
CA GLU A 298 -9.63 -9.73 16.31
C GLU A 298 -9.43 -9.45 17.81
N GLU A 299 -9.18 -10.46 18.63
CA GLU A 299 -8.90 -10.25 20.06
C GLU A 299 -7.60 -9.44 20.26
N VAL A 300 -6.53 -9.77 19.53
CA VAL A 300 -5.28 -8.98 19.53
C VAL A 300 -5.47 -7.57 18.97
N LYS A 301 -6.25 -7.41 17.88
CA LYS A 301 -6.62 -6.08 17.36
C LYS A 301 -7.35 -5.26 18.44
N CYS A 302 -8.31 -5.84 19.15
CA CYS A 302 -8.99 -5.17 20.26
C CYS A 302 -8.01 -4.74 21.37
N ARG A 303 -7.03 -5.58 21.75
CA ARG A 303 -5.98 -5.18 22.72
C ARG A 303 -5.13 -4.02 22.21
N ILE A 304 -4.69 -4.09 20.95
CA ILE A 304 -3.88 -3.03 20.34
C ILE A 304 -4.67 -1.71 20.26
N LEU A 305 -5.96 -1.76 19.89
CA LEU A 305 -6.81 -0.58 19.83
C LEU A 305 -7.06 0.02 21.23
N LEU A 306 -7.32 -0.82 22.24
CA LEU A 306 -7.45 -0.36 23.64
C LEU A 306 -6.16 0.30 24.14
N ALA A 307 -4.98 -0.26 23.83
CA ALA A 307 -3.69 0.36 24.17
C ALA A 307 -3.45 1.68 23.41
N LEU A 308 -3.89 1.78 22.16
CA LEU A 308 -3.81 3.03 21.38
C LEU A 308 -4.77 4.12 21.90
N LEU A 309 -5.88 3.74 22.55
CA LEU A 309 -6.80 4.70 23.17
C LEU A 309 -6.18 5.44 24.36
N GLU A 310 -5.22 4.85 25.08
CA GLU A 310 -4.44 5.53 26.13
C GLU A 310 -3.67 6.76 25.60
N TYR A 311 -3.41 6.79 24.29
CA TYR A 311 -2.69 7.86 23.58
C TYR A 311 -3.58 8.76 22.71
N SER A 312 -4.91 8.57 22.76
CA SER A 312 -5.86 9.18 21.83
C SER A 312 -6.47 10.50 22.33
N ASP A 313 -5.71 11.30 23.08
CA ASP A 313 -6.14 12.66 23.41
C ASP A 313 -6.32 13.51 22.13
N SER A 314 -7.56 13.91 21.86
CA SER A 314 -7.95 14.48 20.58
C SER A 314 -7.33 15.86 20.31
N GLU A 315 -7.12 16.66 21.37
CA GLU A 315 -6.47 17.97 21.26
C GLU A 315 -4.97 17.83 20.96
N THR A 316 -4.28 16.95 21.70
CA THR A 316 -2.85 16.64 21.47
C THR A 316 -2.61 16.03 20.09
N GLN A 317 -3.49 15.14 19.61
CA GLN A 317 -3.38 14.60 18.24
C GLN A 317 -3.65 15.70 17.19
N LEU A 318 -4.68 16.55 17.36
CA LEU A 318 -4.93 17.67 16.43
C LEU A 318 -3.74 18.66 16.39
N ARG A 319 -3.14 18.97 17.56
CA ARG A 319 -1.91 19.77 17.65
C ARG A 319 -0.78 19.13 16.85
N ARG A 320 -0.57 17.82 17.00
CA ARG A 320 0.42 17.03 16.23
C ARG A 320 0.17 17.05 14.73
N ASP A 321 -1.09 16.96 14.29
CA ASP A 321 -1.49 17.05 12.88
C ASP A 321 -1.16 18.42 12.30
N MET A 322 -1.48 19.50 13.03
CA MET A 322 -1.22 20.87 12.60
C MET A 322 0.28 21.12 12.41
N VAL A 323 1.11 20.79 13.40
CA VAL A 323 2.57 21.07 13.32
C VAL A 323 3.28 20.17 12.30
N PHE A 324 2.80 18.94 12.12
CA PHE A 324 3.26 18.06 11.05
C PHE A 324 2.93 18.64 9.67
N CYS A 325 1.68 19.08 9.44
CA CYS A 325 1.28 19.69 8.18
C CYS A 325 2.04 20.99 7.86
N GLN A 326 2.24 21.86 8.86
CA GLN A 326 3.04 23.08 8.72
C GLN A 326 4.49 22.75 8.28
N SER A 327 5.11 21.77 8.94
CA SER A 327 6.48 21.33 8.65
C SER A 327 6.59 20.64 7.29
N LEU A 328 5.61 19.80 6.93
CA LEU A 328 5.55 19.10 5.64
C LEU A 328 5.40 20.07 4.47
N VAL A 329 4.50 21.06 4.56
CA VAL A 329 4.33 22.07 3.51
C VAL A 329 5.62 22.86 3.31
N ALA A 330 6.25 23.32 4.40
CA ALA A 330 7.54 24.01 4.31
C ALA A 330 8.63 23.13 3.67
N THR A 331 8.70 21.85 4.04
CA THR A 331 9.64 20.87 3.48
C THR A 331 9.42 20.65 1.98
N VAL A 332 8.16 20.49 1.55
CA VAL A 332 7.81 20.30 0.13
C VAL A 332 8.12 21.56 -0.67
N CYS A 333 7.76 22.76 -0.19
CA CYS A 333 8.09 24.02 -0.86
C CYS A 333 9.61 24.25 -0.96
N ALA A 334 10.36 24.03 0.12
CA ALA A 334 11.82 24.13 0.12
C ALA A 334 12.46 23.16 -0.88
N PHE A 335 11.93 21.92 -0.94
CA PHE A 335 12.38 20.93 -1.91
C PHE A 335 12.08 21.34 -3.34
N SER A 336 10.87 21.80 -3.65
CA SER A 336 10.44 22.19 -4.99
C SER A 336 11.35 23.25 -5.60
N GLU A 337 11.67 24.29 -4.84
CA GLU A 337 12.56 25.36 -5.30
C GLU A 337 13.99 24.84 -5.60
N GLN A 338 14.55 24.00 -4.72
CA GLN A 338 15.88 23.41 -4.94
C GLN A 338 15.88 22.36 -6.06
N LEU A 339 14.79 21.60 -6.22
CA LEU A 339 14.59 20.65 -7.31
C LEU A 339 14.52 21.38 -8.65
N MET A 340 13.75 22.47 -8.75
CA MET A 340 13.68 23.28 -9.97
C MET A 340 15.03 23.93 -10.30
N ALA A 341 15.76 24.44 -9.30
CA ALA A 341 17.15 24.90 -9.51
C ALA A 341 18.05 23.80 -10.10
N ALA A 342 17.93 22.57 -9.59
CA ALA A 342 18.71 21.44 -10.07
C ALA A 342 18.32 21.02 -11.50
N LEU A 343 17.03 20.87 -11.78
CA LEU A 343 16.52 20.47 -13.11
C LEU A 343 16.80 21.54 -14.18
N ASN A 344 16.86 22.81 -13.79
CA ASN A 344 17.31 23.93 -14.64
C ASN A 344 18.85 24.05 -14.80
N GLN A 345 19.64 23.10 -14.26
CA GLN A 345 21.11 23.09 -14.36
C GLN A 345 21.79 24.28 -13.66
N MET A 346 21.12 24.84 -12.64
CA MET A 346 21.57 25.99 -11.84
C MET A 346 21.87 25.62 -10.38
N PHE A 347 21.97 24.34 -10.01
CA PHE A 347 22.31 23.96 -8.63
C PHE A 347 23.76 23.53 -8.53
N ASP A 348 24.49 24.14 -7.59
CA ASP A 348 25.84 23.72 -7.23
C ASP A 348 26.00 23.72 -5.70
N ASN A 349 26.54 22.62 -5.18
CA ASN A 349 26.89 22.44 -3.76
C ASN A 349 28.39 22.17 -3.56
N SER A 350 29.17 22.16 -4.66
CA SER A 350 30.59 21.86 -4.62
C SER A 350 31.39 23.07 -4.12
N LYS A 351 32.53 22.79 -3.48
CA LYS A 351 33.49 23.83 -3.05
C LYS A 351 34.58 24.07 -4.10
N ASP A 352 34.59 23.25 -5.15
CA ASP A 352 35.63 23.19 -6.18
C ASP A 352 35.10 23.86 -7.46
N ASN A 353 35.48 25.12 -7.66
CA ASN A 353 34.99 26.01 -8.73
C ASN A 353 35.30 25.57 -10.18
N GLU A 354 35.73 24.33 -10.41
CA GLU A 354 36.08 23.78 -11.73
C GLU A 354 34.97 22.91 -12.36
N MET A 355 33.97 22.48 -11.58
CA MET A 355 32.86 21.66 -12.12
C MET A 355 31.83 22.53 -12.87
N ASP A 356 31.25 21.97 -13.94
CA ASP A 356 30.13 22.63 -14.63
C ASP A 356 28.83 22.50 -13.82
N THR A 357 28.05 23.57 -13.71
CA THR A 357 26.81 23.58 -12.91
C THR A 357 25.76 22.58 -13.39
N GLY A 358 25.73 22.25 -14.68
CA GLY A 358 24.85 21.18 -15.18
C GLY A 358 25.28 19.79 -14.71
N GLU A 359 26.59 19.56 -14.59
CA GLU A 359 27.11 18.32 -13.99
C GLU A 359 26.93 18.31 -12.46
N ALA A 360 27.09 19.45 -11.79
CA ALA A 360 26.83 19.61 -10.36
C ALA A 360 25.37 19.26 -10.02
N SER A 361 24.41 19.90 -10.71
CA SER A 361 22.97 19.59 -10.66
C SER A 361 22.70 18.10 -10.83
N ARG A 362 23.27 17.48 -11.88
CA ARG A 362 23.03 16.06 -12.18
C ARG A 362 23.58 15.14 -11.10
N ARG A 363 24.80 15.39 -10.63
CA ARG A 363 25.42 14.62 -9.53
C ARG A 363 24.63 14.77 -8.23
N TRP A 364 24.07 15.95 -7.94
CA TRP A 364 23.17 16.13 -6.79
C TRP A 364 21.87 15.34 -6.93
N LEU A 365 21.24 15.35 -8.11
CA LEU A 365 20.05 14.54 -8.39
C LEU A 365 20.33 13.03 -8.22
N ASP A 366 21.44 12.53 -8.77
CA ASP A 366 21.90 11.15 -8.57
C ASP A 366 22.23 10.86 -7.09
N GLN A 367 22.74 11.83 -6.34
CA GLN A 367 23.02 11.68 -4.91
C GLN A 367 21.73 11.53 -4.10
N ILE A 368 20.76 12.44 -4.23
CA ILE A 368 19.49 12.36 -3.48
C ILE A 368 18.67 11.13 -3.89
N ALA A 369 18.78 10.70 -5.17
CA ALA A 369 18.13 9.50 -5.65
C ALA A 369 18.63 8.23 -4.95
N ASN A 370 19.87 8.21 -4.46
CA ASN A 370 20.46 7.03 -3.81
C ASN A 370 20.48 7.15 -2.27
N ALA A 371 20.79 8.33 -1.73
CA ALA A 371 20.96 8.56 -0.30
C ALA A 371 19.69 9.09 0.41
N GLY A 372 18.73 9.64 -0.33
CA GLY A 372 17.68 10.50 0.24
C GLY A 372 18.13 11.96 0.37
N VAL A 373 17.21 12.80 0.86
CA VAL A 373 17.44 14.24 1.02
C VAL A 373 17.54 14.60 2.51
N LEU A 374 18.55 15.38 2.87
CA LEU A 374 18.74 15.91 4.22
C LEU A 374 18.09 17.29 4.31
N PHE A 375 17.22 17.51 5.29
CA PHE A 375 16.66 18.83 5.60
C PHE A 375 17.32 19.41 6.85
N HIS A 376 18.12 20.44 6.67
CA HIS A 376 18.69 21.22 7.77
C HIS A 376 17.66 22.26 8.23
N PHE A 377 17.01 21.99 9.36
CA PHE A 377 16.22 22.97 10.08
C PHE A 377 17.15 23.72 11.06
N GLN A 378 17.38 25.01 10.82
CA GLN A 378 18.07 25.87 11.78
C GLN A 378 17.03 26.68 12.56
N SER A 379 16.88 26.40 13.84
CA SER A 379 16.07 27.22 14.74
C SER A 379 16.88 28.41 15.26
N LEU A 380 16.18 29.53 15.43
CA LEU A 380 16.64 30.75 16.10
C LEU A 380 15.85 31.02 17.39
N LEU A 381 15.03 30.05 17.82
CA LEU A 381 14.25 30.10 19.06
C LEU A 381 15.16 29.89 20.28
N SER A 382 14.89 30.64 21.34
CA SER A 382 15.55 30.50 22.65
C SER A 382 14.85 29.45 23.50
N PRO A 383 15.52 28.36 23.92
CA PRO A 383 14.93 27.38 24.84
C PRO A 383 14.66 27.95 26.24
N ASN A 384 15.09 29.18 26.53
CA ASN A 384 14.88 29.86 27.81
C ASN A 384 13.53 30.59 27.91
N LEU A 385 12.77 30.69 26.82
CA LEU A 385 11.42 31.25 26.79
C LEU A 385 10.41 30.11 26.67
N THR A 386 9.41 30.05 27.56
CA THR A 386 8.47 28.92 27.66
C THR A 386 7.76 28.62 26.34
N ASP A 387 7.31 29.67 25.67
CA ASP A 387 6.53 29.56 24.44
C ASP A 387 7.42 29.05 23.30
N GLU A 388 8.66 29.55 23.22
CA GLU A 388 9.65 29.14 22.21
C GLU A 388 10.17 27.72 22.49
N GLN A 389 10.34 27.33 23.75
CA GLN A 389 10.63 25.95 24.15
C GLN A 389 9.48 25.01 23.71
N ALA A 390 8.22 25.39 23.94
CA ALA A 390 7.08 24.61 23.50
C ALA A 390 7.01 24.46 21.97
N MET A 391 7.40 25.49 21.21
CA MET A 391 7.53 25.43 19.75
C MET A 391 8.69 24.52 19.29
N LEU A 392 9.82 24.50 20.01
CA LEU A 392 10.91 23.55 19.76
C LEU A 392 10.48 22.10 20.03
N GLU A 393 9.76 21.86 21.13
CA GLU A 393 9.18 20.55 21.49
C GLU A 393 8.13 20.09 20.47
N ASP A 394 7.28 20.99 19.97
CA ASP A 394 6.34 20.72 18.87
C ASP A 394 7.09 20.35 17.57
N THR A 395 8.12 21.13 17.23
CA THR A 395 8.95 20.91 16.04
C THR A 395 9.59 19.53 16.07
N LEU A 396 10.15 19.11 17.21
CA LEU A 396 10.80 17.80 17.35
C LEU A 396 9.83 16.63 17.07
N VAL A 397 8.56 16.72 17.50
CA VAL A 397 7.54 15.70 17.18
C VAL A 397 7.14 15.76 15.70
N ALA A 398 7.05 16.97 15.11
CA ALA A 398 6.81 17.12 13.68
C ALA A 398 7.95 16.52 12.83
N LEU A 399 9.22 16.67 13.24
CA LEU A 399 10.36 16.09 12.54
C LEU A 399 10.39 14.56 12.64
N PHE A 400 10.04 13.99 13.80
CA PHE A 400 9.90 12.53 13.99
C PHE A 400 8.86 11.91 13.03
N ASP A 401 7.74 12.61 12.79
CA ASP A 401 6.77 12.17 11.78
C ASP A 401 7.23 12.47 10.33
N LEU A 402 8.06 13.50 10.10
CA LEU A 402 8.64 13.78 8.78
C LEU A 402 9.60 12.70 8.29
N GLU A 403 10.36 12.02 9.16
CA GLU A 403 11.21 10.86 8.78
C GLU A 403 10.45 9.71 8.10
N LYS A 404 9.12 9.69 8.24
CA LYS A 404 8.20 8.70 7.69
C LYS A 404 7.69 9.09 6.30
N VAL A 405 8.06 10.28 5.82
CA VAL A 405 7.69 10.82 4.50
C VAL A 405 8.69 10.35 3.44
N SER A 406 8.20 10.12 2.23
CA SER A 406 9.03 9.80 1.06
C SER A 406 8.53 10.53 -0.18
N PHE A 407 9.48 11.02 -0.99
CA PHE A 407 9.21 11.76 -2.21
C PHE A 407 9.28 10.84 -3.43
N TYR A 408 8.34 11.02 -4.35
CA TYR A 408 8.15 10.26 -5.57
C TYR A 408 7.88 11.21 -6.74
N PHE A 409 8.18 10.78 -7.96
CA PHE A 409 8.09 11.61 -9.15
C PHE A 409 7.25 10.92 -10.22
N LYS A 410 6.41 11.69 -10.90
CA LYS A 410 5.60 11.26 -12.04
C LYS A 410 5.62 12.35 -13.12
N PRO A 411 5.50 12.01 -14.41
CA PRO A 411 5.21 13.01 -15.43
C PRO A 411 3.80 13.56 -15.21
N SER A 412 3.58 14.85 -15.50
CA SER A 412 2.24 15.43 -15.58
C SER A 412 1.53 14.90 -16.83
N GLU A 413 0.36 14.30 -16.66
CA GLU A 413 -0.49 13.83 -17.77
C GLU A 413 -1.37 14.96 -18.34
N GLU A 414 -1.60 16.02 -17.57
CA GLU A 414 -2.45 17.16 -17.92
C GLU A 414 -1.62 18.41 -18.25
N GLU A 415 -2.12 19.23 -19.18
CA GLU A 415 -1.62 20.60 -19.36
C GLU A 415 -1.89 21.42 -18.08
N PRO A 416 -0.95 22.24 -17.60
CA PRO A 416 -1.10 22.94 -16.34
C PRO A 416 -2.29 23.93 -16.39
N LEU A 417 -3.31 23.65 -15.57
CA LEU A 417 -4.52 24.46 -15.42
C LEU A 417 -4.25 25.93 -15.01
N VAL A 418 -3.03 26.21 -14.52
CA VAL A 418 -2.56 27.53 -14.11
C VAL A 418 -1.18 27.77 -14.73
N ALA A 419 -1.02 28.89 -15.43
CA ALA A 419 0.27 29.26 -16.03
C ALA A 419 1.37 29.42 -14.98
N ASN A 420 2.61 29.04 -15.35
CA ASN A 420 3.82 29.15 -14.53
C ASN A 420 3.87 28.26 -13.26
N ILE A 421 3.08 27.18 -13.20
CA ILE A 421 3.25 26.13 -12.18
C ILE A 421 3.99 24.93 -12.81
N PRO A 422 5.31 24.76 -12.58
CA PRO A 422 6.07 23.62 -13.13
C PRO A 422 5.89 22.32 -12.34
N LEU A 423 5.31 22.39 -11.13
CA LEU A 423 5.17 21.27 -10.20
C LEU A 423 3.76 21.27 -9.59
N THR A 424 3.04 20.16 -9.70
CA THR A 424 1.84 19.90 -8.90
C THR A 424 2.07 18.72 -7.96
N TYR A 425 1.27 18.65 -6.88
CA TYR A 425 1.54 17.75 -5.75
C TYR A 425 0.33 16.88 -5.42
N GLN A 426 0.57 15.63 -5.07
CA GLN A 426 -0.43 14.76 -4.47
C GLN A 426 0.17 14.05 -3.26
N VAL A 427 -0.59 14.00 -2.17
CA VAL A 427 -0.19 13.30 -0.94
C VAL A 427 -1.03 12.04 -0.79
N GLU A 428 -0.39 10.89 -0.56
CA GLU A 428 -1.04 9.60 -0.32
C GLU A 428 -0.47 8.90 0.91
N GLY A 429 -1.25 7.98 1.51
CA GLY A 429 -0.79 7.09 2.57
C GLY A 429 -1.29 7.48 3.95
N SER A 430 -0.47 7.26 4.97
CA SER A 430 -0.77 7.58 6.37
C SER A 430 0.47 8.12 7.07
N ARG A 431 0.35 8.60 8.31
CA ARG A 431 1.49 9.10 9.12
C ARG A 431 2.69 8.14 9.15
N GLN A 432 2.46 6.83 9.06
CA GLN A 432 3.52 5.82 9.15
C GLN A 432 4.28 5.56 7.84
N ALA A 433 3.73 6.02 6.71
CA ALA A 433 4.31 5.90 5.39
C ALA A 433 3.60 6.89 4.46
N LEU A 434 3.96 8.17 4.56
CA LEU A 434 3.37 9.21 3.73
C LEU A 434 4.17 9.38 2.45
N LYS A 435 3.48 9.45 1.32
CA LYS A 435 4.10 9.67 0.01
C LYS A 435 3.68 11.02 -0.53
N VAL A 436 4.65 11.83 -0.93
CA VAL A 436 4.40 13.04 -1.72
C VAL A 436 4.85 12.77 -3.15
N TYR A 437 3.91 12.82 -4.08
CA TYR A 437 4.19 12.74 -5.51
C TYR A 437 4.33 14.15 -6.07
N PHE A 438 5.43 14.38 -6.76
CA PHE A 438 5.70 15.56 -7.56
C PHE A 438 5.37 15.20 -9.01
N TYR A 439 4.34 15.84 -9.56
CA TYR A 439 4.02 15.78 -10.98
C TYR A 439 4.77 16.89 -11.69
N ILE A 440 5.58 16.51 -12.67
CA ILE A 440 6.54 17.39 -13.35
C ILE A 440 6.25 17.37 -14.84
N ASP A 441 6.36 18.51 -15.53
CA ASP A 441 6.30 18.53 -16.99
C ASP A 441 7.37 17.66 -17.65
N SER A 442 7.11 17.26 -18.90
CA SER A 442 7.95 16.32 -19.64
C SER A 442 9.40 16.78 -19.85
N TYR A 443 9.67 18.09 -19.91
CA TYR A 443 11.03 18.60 -20.12
C TYR A 443 11.89 18.39 -18.87
N HIS A 444 11.38 18.81 -17.71
CA HIS A 444 12.10 18.65 -16.45
C HIS A 444 12.08 17.19 -15.97
N PHE A 445 11.01 16.42 -16.23
CA PHE A 445 10.93 15.00 -15.87
C PHE A 445 12.04 14.18 -16.54
N GLU A 446 12.38 14.45 -17.80
CA GLU A 446 13.44 13.70 -18.51
C GLU A 446 14.84 13.91 -17.92
N GLN A 447 15.09 15.04 -17.24
CA GLN A 447 16.37 15.31 -16.56
C GLN A 447 16.56 14.49 -15.28
N LEU A 448 15.51 13.83 -14.76
CA LEU A 448 15.61 13.01 -13.55
C LEU A 448 16.44 11.73 -13.76
N PRO A 449 17.18 11.28 -12.72
CA PRO A 449 17.81 9.97 -12.68
C PRO A 449 16.85 8.82 -12.99
N GLN A 450 17.32 7.80 -13.71
CA GLN A 450 16.48 6.69 -14.17
C GLN A 450 15.77 5.95 -13.02
N ARG A 451 16.40 5.87 -11.83
CA ARG A 451 15.79 5.32 -10.62
C ARG A 451 14.48 6.03 -10.24
N LEU A 452 14.45 7.36 -10.37
CA LEU A 452 13.29 8.18 -10.06
C LEU A 452 12.24 8.10 -11.17
N LYS A 453 12.66 8.14 -12.44
CA LYS A 453 11.77 7.99 -13.61
C LYS A 453 11.04 6.64 -13.62
N ASN A 454 11.67 5.59 -13.09
CA ASN A 454 11.09 4.25 -12.93
C ASN A 454 10.18 4.12 -11.67
N GLY A 455 9.75 5.22 -11.05
CA GLY A 455 8.88 5.23 -9.86
C GLY A 455 9.58 4.96 -8.52
N GLY A 456 10.92 4.93 -8.50
CA GLY A 456 11.69 4.81 -7.26
C GLY A 456 11.68 6.10 -6.45
N GLY A 457 11.09 6.08 -5.26
CA GLY A 457 11.14 7.22 -4.34
C GLY A 457 12.38 7.24 -3.45
N PHE A 458 12.52 8.29 -2.65
CA PHE A 458 13.53 8.38 -1.58
C PHE A 458 12.96 8.99 -0.31
N LYS A 459 13.64 8.76 0.82
CA LYS A 459 13.25 9.30 2.13
C LYS A 459 13.77 10.72 2.35
N ILE A 460 13.10 11.43 3.24
CA ILE A 460 13.61 12.68 3.80
C ILE A 460 14.24 12.42 5.17
N HIS A 461 15.27 13.20 5.50
CA HIS A 461 16.04 13.12 6.74
C HIS A 461 16.09 14.51 7.38
N PRO A 462 15.08 14.90 8.19
CA PRO A 462 15.08 16.16 8.90
C PRO A 462 16.09 16.15 10.06
N VAL A 463 16.83 17.25 10.24
CA VAL A 463 17.73 17.46 11.38
C VAL A 463 17.52 18.87 11.91
N LEU A 464 17.22 18.98 13.20
CA LEU A 464 17.09 20.26 13.91
C LEU A 464 18.42 20.66 14.56
N PHE A 465 18.88 21.86 14.24
CA PHE A 465 19.92 22.56 14.98
C PHE A 465 19.25 23.75 15.67
N ALA A 466 19.23 23.74 17.00
CA ALA A 466 18.89 24.92 17.81
C ALA A 466 20.18 25.58 18.29
N GLN A 467 20.11 26.88 18.59
CA GLN A 467 21.24 27.63 19.14
C GLN A 467 21.05 27.73 20.66
N ASP A 468 22.03 27.21 21.41
CA ASP A 468 22.14 27.36 22.88
C ASP A 468 22.61 28.79 23.28
#